data_AF-A0A8T1WWX0-F1
#
_entry.id   AF-A0A8T1WWX0-F1
#
_cell.length_a   1.000
_cell.length_b   1.000
_cell.length_c   1.000
_cell.angle_alpha   90.00
_cell.angle_beta   90.00
_cell.angle_gamma   90.00
#
_symmetry.space_group_name_H-M   'P 1'
#
loop_
_entity.id
_entity.type
_entity.pdbx_description
1 polymer ?
#
loop_
_entity_poly.entity_id
_entity_poly.type
_entity_poly.pdbx_seq_one_letter_code
_entity_poly.pdbx_strand_id
1 'polypeptide(L)'
;MASLLRGSVDVNSQGSTPLHAAFDLVYTTSSSCSDARGLPSASDALAARLLPESAAFRGNMQLSKAASGDGCALYLTVKGAVASTTTDFKDVFDVTRAVHRQVTELLSSNGLENVAFTRAAVALDGGKLMSVSLQSSDQTLAPESVLTVQQGACTELLAALKTGQDADALLPRQVETSALDVAKTQDADENADCVVDLEVAALAPSLEEDAEVFQLLKAVDEKMTAFFTEQESTTLASVNVQLQVAAQGHETETKTQILAVKPGVETNNLTFNAPTYEEALGIFALVGMLLVMMMGVVIQKKRNDQCSRERYDRASRAAQIRRVSIRMSQYDQDVDDHGEEDSLL
;
A
#
# COMPACT_ATOMS: atom_id res chain seq x y z
N MET A 1 9.69 -41.69 -41.80
CA MET A 1 9.70 -41.22 -40.40
C MET A 1 11.10 -40.71 -40.10
N ALA A 2 11.31 -39.40 -40.21
CA ALA A 2 12.55 -38.73 -39.80
C ALA A 2 12.15 -37.35 -39.27
N SER A 3 12.61 -37.07 -38.06
CA SER A 3 12.23 -35.96 -37.20
C SER A 3 12.76 -34.63 -37.73
N LEU A 4 11.87 -33.64 -37.93
CA LEU A 4 12.21 -32.25 -38.17
C LEU A 4 12.00 -31.47 -36.87
N LEU A 5 13.06 -31.39 -36.06
CA LEU A 5 13.16 -30.42 -34.97
C LEU A 5 13.53 -29.06 -35.60
N ARG A 6 12.52 -28.21 -35.80
CA ARG A 6 12.73 -26.76 -35.96
C ARG A 6 13.07 -26.20 -34.58
N GLY A 7 14.29 -25.70 -34.44
CA GLY A 7 14.66 -24.84 -33.33
C GLY A 7 13.76 -23.61 -33.32
N SER A 8 12.97 -23.47 -32.26
CA SER A 8 12.43 -22.19 -31.86
C SER A 8 13.60 -21.37 -31.32
N VAL A 9 13.91 -20.31 -32.05
CA VAL A 9 14.73 -19.20 -31.57
C VAL A 9 14.15 -18.77 -30.22
N ASP A 10 14.93 -18.90 -29.16
CA ASP A 10 14.70 -18.17 -27.92
C ASP A 10 14.75 -16.68 -28.26
N VAL A 11 13.57 -16.11 -28.50
CA VAL A 11 13.39 -14.67 -28.42
C VAL A 11 13.58 -14.35 -26.95
N ASN A 12 14.78 -13.92 -26.61
CA ASN A 12 15.08 -13.19 -25.39
C ASN A 12 14.11 -12.01 -25.31
N SER A 13 12.92 -12.22 -24.74
CA SER A 13 12.13 -11.13 -24.21
C SER A 13 12.93 -10.63 -23.01
N GLN A 14 13.72 -9.58 -23.23
CA GLN A 14 14.06 -8.65 -22.15
C GLN A 14 12.73 -8.20 -21.57
N GLY A 15 12.24 -8.94 -20.57
CA GLY A 15 11.03 -8.62 -19.86
C GLY A 15 11.29 -7.32 -19.15
N SER A 16 10.71 -6.23 -19.64
CA SER A 16 10.73 -4.99 -18.90
C SER A 16 10.07 -5.27 -17.56
N THR A 17 10.74 -4.88 -16.47
CA THR A 17 10.17 -5.03 -15.14
C THR A 17 8.87 -4.24 -15.09
N PRO A 18 7.78 -4.85 -14.61
CA PRO A 18 6.50 -4.16 -14.53
C PRO A 18 6.63 -3.01 -13.52
N LEU A 19 6.01 -1.87 -13.84
CA LEU A 19 6.02 -0.71 -12.96
C LEU A 19 4.96 -0.92 -11.88
N HIS A 20 5.40 -1.00 -10.62
CA HIS A 20 4.48 -1.10 -9.49
C HIS A 20 3.85 0.25 -9.19
N ALA A 21 2.51 0.26 -9.08
CA ALA A 21 1.72 1.44 -8.81
C ALA A 21 0.87 1.21 -7.57
N ALA A 22 1.10 2.03 -6.54
CA ALA A 22 0.34 2.03 -5.30
C ALA A 22 0.06 3.48 -4.90
N PHE A 23 -1.16 3.95 -5.12
CA PHE A 23 -1.53 5.33 -4.80
C PHE A 23 -3.01 5.48 -4.47
N ASP A 24 -3.31 6.52 -3.69
CA ASP A 24 -4.64 6.94 -3.31
C ASP A 24 -4.87 8.38 -3.77
N LEU A 25 -5.99 8.64 -4.44
CA LEU A 25 -6.42 9.97 -4.87
C LEU A 25 -7.78 10.28 -4.25
N VAL A 26 -7.93 11.50 -3.71
CA VAL A 26 -9.16 11.96 -3.07
C VAL A 26 -9.67 13.21 -3.77
N TYR A 27 -10.95 13.17 -4.12
CA TYR A 27 -11.68 14.27 -4.73
C TYR A 27 -12.91 14.60 -3.90
N THR A 28 -13.34 15.85 -3.92
CA THR A 28 -14.61 16.30 -3.36
C THR A 28 -15.47 16.93 -4.45
N THR A 29 -16.78 16.88 -4.27
CA THR A 29 -17.76 17.51 -5.16
C THR A 29 -18.91 18.04 -4.32
N SER A 30 -19.54 19.13 -4.77
CA SER A 30 -20.78 19.65 -4.17
C SER A 30 -22.00 18.77 -4.46
N SER A 31 -21.90 17.83 -5.41
CA SER A 31 -22.98 16.90 -5.73
C SER A 31 -23.17 15.85 -4.64
N SER A 32 -24.40 15.35 -4.50
CA SER A 32 -24.69 14.30 -3.53
C SER A 32 -24.03 12.97 -3.96
N CYS A 33 -23.67 12.11 -3.01
CA CYS A 33 -23.15 10.79 -3.36
C CYS A 33 -24.15 9.90 -4.12
N SER A 34 -25.44 10.25 -4.10
CA SER A 34 -26.47 9.63 -4.94
C SER A 34 -26.38 10.02 -6.41
N ASP A 35 -25.78 11.14 -6.75
CA ASP A 35 -25.64 11.59 -8.14
C ASP A 35 -24.47 10.87 -8.84
N ALA A 36 -23.46 10.47 -8.05
CA ALA A 36 -22.37 9.60 -8.46
C ALA A 36 -22.77 8.11 -8.62
N ARG A 37 -23.94 7.81 -9.23
CA ARG A 37 -24.44 6.44 -9.47
C ARG A 37 -23.87 5.77 -10.73
N GLY A 38 -23.31 6.55 -11.66
CA GLY A 38 -22.77 6.06 -12.94
C GLY A 38 -21.29 5.66 -12.90
N LEU A 39 -20.60 5.87 -11.77
CA LEU A 39 -19.18 5.60 -11.67
C LEU A 39 -18.91 4.09 -11.57
N PRO A 40 -17.98 3.55 -12.37
CA PRO A 40 -17.60 2.15 -12.29
C PRO A 40 -16.98 1.85 -10.92
N SER A 41 -17.42 0.78 -10.29
CA SER A 41 -16.87 0.28 -9.02
C SER A 41 -16.02 -0.98 -9.18
N ALA A 42 -16.16 -1.68 -10.31
CA ALA A 42 -15.38 -2.87 -10.62
C ALA A 42 -13.97 -2.48 -11.11
N SER A 43 -12.96 -3.18 -10.59
CA SER A 43 -11.54 -2.92 -10.91
C SER A 43 -11.25 -2.95 -12.42
N ASP A 44 -11.76 -3.95 -13.15
CA ASP A 44 -11.49 -4.06 -14.59
C ASP A 44 -12.13 -2.92 -15.39
N ALA A 45 -13.33 -2.49 -15.00
CA ALA A 45 -14.01 -1.37 -15.62
C ALA A 45 -13.31 -0.03 -15.33
N LEU A 46 -12.76 0.13 -14.11
CA LEU A 46 -11.94 1.27 -13.74
C LEU A 46 -10.62 1.26 -14.51
N ALA A 47 -9.90 0.13 -14.56
CA ALA A 47 -8.65 0.01 -15.29
C ALA A 47 -8.81 0.33 -16.78
N ALA A 48 -9.86 -0.19 -17.42
CA ALA A 48 -10.17 0.08 -18.83
C ALA A 48 -10.54 1.54 -19.12
N ARG A 49 -10.96 2.31 -18.11
CA ARG A 49 -11.33 3.73 -18.25
C ARG A 49 -10.22 4.68 -17.86
N LEU A 50 -9.44 4.33 -16.83
CA LEU A 50 -8.48 5.23 -16.20
C LEU A 50 -7.05 5.05 -16.72
N LEU A 51 -6.76 3.93 -17.37
CA LEU A 51 -5.49 3.68 -18.01
C LEU A 51 -5.63 3.70 -19.54
N PRO A 52 -4.54 4.01 -20.27
CA PRO A 52 -4.52 3.87 -21.72
C PRO A 52 -4.92 2.45 -22.16
N GLU A 53 -5.57 2.30 -23.30
CA GLU A 53 -5.95 0.98 -23.84
C GLU A 53 -4.76 0.04 -24.05
N SER A 54 -3.58 0.60 -24.31
CA SER A 54 -2.33 -0.15 -24.45
C SER A 54 -1.78 -0.64 -23.11
N ALA A 55 -2.23 -0.11 -21.97
CA ALA A 55 -1.70 -0.45 -20.65
C ALA A 55 -2.22 -1.82 -20.19
N ALA A 56 -1.31 -2.80 -20.07
CA ALA A 56 -1.64 -4.05 -19.38
C ALA A 56 -1.50 -3.83 -17.87
N PHE A 57 -2.63 -3.74 -17.16
CA PHE A 57 -2.69 -3.59 -15.71
C PHE A 57 -3.03 -4.91 -15.02
N ARG A 58 -2.27 -5.25 -13.99
CA ARG A 58 -2.54 -6.36 -13.08
C ARG A 58 -2.59 -5.86 -11.65
N GLY A 59 -3.78 -5.80 -11.08
CA GLY A 59 -3.96 -5.32 -9.71
C GLY A 59 -5.42 -5.08 -9.38
N ASN A 60 -5.62 -4.24 -8.37
CA ASN A 60 -6.93 -3.77 -7.94
C ASN A 60 -7.02 -2.25 -8.08
N MET A 61 -8.09 -1.78 -8.70
CA MET A 61 -8.52 -0.39 -8.66
C MET A 61 -9.88 -0.33 -7.99
N GLN A 62 -10.01 0.51 -6.98
CA GLN A 62 -11.25 0.67 -6.25
C GLN A 62 -11.61 2.14 -6.14
N LEU A 63 -12.79 2.48 -6.62
CA LEU A 63 -13.41 3.78 -6.41
C LEU A 63 -14.50 3.63 -5.35
N SER A 64 -14.36 4.34 -4.25
CA SER A 64 -15.34 4.39 -3.18
C SER A 64 -15.82 5.82 -2.96
N LYS A 65 -16.99 5.95 -2.31
CA LYS A 65 -17.64 7.23 -2.08
C LYS A 65 -18.11 7.33 -0.64
N ALA A 66 -17.97 8.51 -0.06
CA ALA A 66 -18.48 8.81 1.27
C ALA A 66 -19.10 10.21 1.29
N ALA A 67 -20.14 10.40 2.09
CA ALA A 67 -20.69 11.74 2.30
C ALA A 67 -19.62 12.65 2.93
N SER A 68 -19.53 13.90 2.46
CA SER A 68 -18.61 14.91 2.97
C SER A 68 -19.34 16.24 3.03
N GLY A 69 -19.75 16.65 4.23
CA GLY A 69 -20.66 17.78 4.40
C GLY A 69 -21.95 17.59 3.61
N ASP A 70 -22.31 18.60 2.81
CA ASP A 70 -23.47 18.58 1.91
C ASP A 70 -23.16 17.90 0.55
N GLY A 71 -21.91 17.50 0.32
CA GLY A 71 -21.43 16.92 -0.94
C GLY A 71 -20.96 15.47 -0.81
N CYS A 72 -20.06 15.09 -1.73
CA CYS A 72 -19.50 13.75 -1.78
C CYS A 72 -17.97 13.78 -1.88
N ALA A 73 -17.31 12.91 -1.12
CA ALA A 73 -15.90 12.58 -1.27
C ALA A 73 -15.75 11.27 -2.05
N LEU A 74 -14.84 11.26 -3.01
CA LEU A 74 -14.51 10.14 -3.87
C LEU A 74 -13.07 9.72 -3.61
N TYR A 75 -12.88 8.44 -3.27
CA TYR A 75 -11.58 7.86 -2.95
C TYR A 75 -11.25 6.82 -3.99
N LEU A 76 -10.22 7.07 -4.79
CA LEU A 76 -9.67 6.12 -5.74
C LEU A 76 -8.38 5.52 -5.15
N THR A 77 -8.40 4.22 -4.90
CA THR A 77 -7.24 3.45 -4.49
C THR A 77 -6.78 2.56 -5.64
N VAL A 78 -5.51 2.66 -6.00
CA VAL A 78 -4.87 1.84 -7.04
C VAL A 78 -3.74 1.06 -6.41
N LYS A 79 -3.74 -0.27 -6.59
CA LYS A 79 -2.64 -1.15 -6.18
C LYS A 79 -2.43 -2.23 -7.22
N GLY A 80 -1.32 -2.18 -7.93
CA GLY A 80 -1.04 -3.15 -8.99
C GLY A 80 0.29 -2.93 -9.68
N ALA A 81 0.39 -3.51 -10.88
CA ALA A 81 1.53 -3.34 -11.75
C ALA A 81 1.07 -3.03 -13.17
N VAL A 82 1.73 -2.08 -13.83
CA VAL A 82 1.51 -1.70 -15.22
C VAL A 82 2.69 -2.20 -16.06
N ALA A 83 2.41 -2.86 -17.18
CA ALA A 83 3.47 -3.27 -18.09
C ALA A 83 4.14 -2.03 -18.71
N SER A 84 5.45 -1.90 -18.49
CA SER A 84 6.25 -0.77 -18.98
C SER A 84 6.55 -0.82 -20.48
N THR A 85 6.35 -1.97 -21.14
CA THR A 85 6.59 -2.13 -22.59
C THR A 85 5.55 -1.51 -23.49
N THR A 86 4.36 -1.17 -22.97
CA THR A 86 3.21 -0.75 -23.78
C THR A 86 2.74 0.67 -23.51
N THR A 87 3.45 1.40 -22.64
CA THR A 87 3.09 2.75 -22.21
C THR A 87 4.33 3.64 -22.14
N ASP A 88 4.12 4.95 -22.24
CA ASP A 88 5.17 5.96 -22.06
C ASP A 88 5.45 6.26 -20.57
N PHE A 89 4.92 5.45 -19.65
CA PHE A 89 5.10 5.64 -18.21
C PHE A 89 6.51 5.27 -17.79
N LYS A 90 7.25 6.25 -17.25
CA LYS A 90 8.61 6.03 -16.75
C LYS A 90 8.63 5.67 -15.26
N ASP A 91 7.67 6.19 -14.51
CA ASP A 91 7.56 6.00 -13.07
C ASP A 91 6.09 6.03 -12.61
N VAL A 92 5.87 5.77 -11.32
CA VAL A 92 4.53 5.75 -10.71
C VAL A 92 3.86 7.13 -10.72
N PHE A 93 4.61 8.23 -10.73
CA PHE A 93 4.05 9.57 -10.81
C PHE A 93 3.45 9.84 -12.19
N ASP A 94 4.07 9.34 -13.26
CA ASP A 94 3.50 9.38 -14.61
C ASP A 94 2.16 8.63 -14.69
N VAL A 95 2.09 7.43 -14.08
CA VAL A 95 0.85 6.65 -14.00
C VAL A 95 -0.21 7.42 -13.20
N THR A 96 0.18 7.95 -12.05
CA THR A 96 -0.74 8.65 -11.13
C THR A 96 -1.30 9.90 -11.79
N ARG A 97 -0.46 10.69 -12.49
CA ARG A 97 -0.88 11.86 -13.27
C ARG A 97 -1.83 11.49 -14.41
N ALA A 98 -1.54 10.40 -15.13
CA ALA A 98 -2.41 9.94 -16.22
C ALA A 98 -3.77 9.48 -15.70
N VAL A 99 -3.80 8.75 -14.58
CA VAL A 99 -5.02 8.33 -13.90
C VAL A 99 -5.79 9.54 -13.37
N HIS A 100 -5.12 10.50 -12.72
CA HIS A 100 -5.74 11.75 -12.26
C HIS A 100 -6.48 12.46 -13.39
N ARG A 101 -5.83 12.66 -14.53
CA ARG A 101 -6.46 13.28 -15.71
C ARG A 101 -7.71 12.53 -16.17
N GLN A 102 -7.63 11.20 -16.25
CA GLN A 102 -8.76 10.36 -16.65
C GLN A 102 -9.88 10.33 -15.62
N VAL A 103 -9.56 10.40 -14.32
CA VAL A 103 -10.55 10.54 -13.26
C VAL A 103 -11.28 11.86 -13.40
N THR A 104 -10.56 12.98 -13.53
CA THR A 104 -11.18 14.30 -13.70
C THR A 104 -12.13 14.30 -14.90
N GLU A 105 -11.71 13.76 -16.04
CA GLU A 105 -12.56 13.62 -17.23
C GLU A 105 -13.78 12.71 -17.00
N LEU A 106 -13.60 11.59 -16.29
CA LEU A 106 -14.69 10.68 -15.91
C LEU A 106 -15.70 11.37 -14.98
N LEU A 107 -15.23 12.14 -14.00
CA LEU A 107 -16.10 12.83 -13.05
C LEU A 107 -16.87 13.96 -13.74
N SER A 108 -16.21 14.75 -14.58
CA SER A 108 -16.86 15.80 -15.38
C SER A 108 -17.87 15.23 -16.39
N SER A 109 -17.55 14.13 -17.07
CA SER A 109 -18.47 13.48 -18.03
C SER A 109 -19.68 12.81 -17.36
N ASN A 110 -19.61 12.50 -16.06
CA ASN A 110 -20.74 12.05 -15.26
C ASN A 110 -21.61 13.20 -14.73
N GLY A 111 -21.30 14.45 -15.10
CA GLY A 111 -22.07 15.62 -14.71
C GLY A 111 -21.90 15.99 -13.24
N LEU A 112 -20.81 15.57 -12.59
CA LEU A 112 -20.49 16.02 -11.24
C LEU A 112 -19.94 17.45 -11.30
N GLU A 113 -20.54 18.34 -10.52
CA GLU A 113 -20.18 19.75 -10.47
C GLU A 113 -19.13 20.00 -9.37
N ASN A 114 -18.30 21.04 -9.59
CA ASN A 114 -17.30 21.51 -8.62
C ASN A 114 -16.41 20.39 -8.07
N VAL A 115 -15.91 19.52 -8.96
CA VAL A 115 -14.97 18.47 -8.61
C VAL A 115 -13.63 19.11 -8.27
N ALA A 116 -13.21 18.99 -7.02
CA ALA A 116 -11.94 19.49 -6.52
C ALA A 116 -11.04 18.32 -6.12
N PHE A 117 -9.79 18.32 -6.58
CA PHE A 117 -8.76 17.46 -6.05
C PHE A 117 -8.38 17.92 -4.64
N THR A 118 -8.17 16.98 -3.71
CA THR A 118 -7.92 17.32 -2.30
C THR A 118 -6.67 16.67 -1.73
N ARG A 119 -6.37 15.44 -2.13
CA ARG A 119 -5.23 14.69 -1.59
C ARG A 119 -4.73 13.67 -2.59
N ALA A 120 -3.42 13.48 -2.62
CA ALA A 120 -2.79 12.27 -3.14
C ALA A 120 -1.88 11.64 -2.09
N ALA A 121 -1.77 10.32 -2.13
CA ALA A 121 -0.72 9.56 -1.46
C ALA A 121 -0.18 8.54 -2.45
N VAL A 122 1.15 8.44 -2.57
CA VAL A 122 1.86 7.57 -3.50
C VAL A 122 2.87 6.76 -2.68
N ALA A 123 2.68 5.45 -2.63
CA ALA A 123 3.63 4.54 -2.03
C ALA A 123 4.67 4.13 -3.09
N LEU A 124 5.95 4.28 -2.74
CA LEU A 124 7.08 3.88 -3.57
C LEU A 124 7.76 2.66 -2.94
N ASP A 125 8.73 2.11 -3.67
CA ASP A 125 9.55 1.02 -3.16
C ASP A 125 10.38 1.46 -1.94
N GLY A 126 10.78 0.50 -1.09
CA GLY A 126 11.63 0.76 0.07
C GLY A 126 10.93 1.43 1.26
N GLY A 127 9.62 1.25 1.42
CA GLY A 127 8.87 1.79 2.57
C GLY A 127 8.66 3.30 2.52
N LYS A 128 8.82 3.91 1.35
CA LYS A 128 8.57 5.34 1.13
C LYS A 128 7.09 5.61 0.85
N LEU A 129 6.54 6.62 1.50
CA LEU A 129 5.21 7.15 1.27
C LEU A 129 5.32 8.65 1.04
N MET A 130 4.85 9.10 -0.12
CA MET A 130 4.83 10.51 -0.51
C MET A 130 3.38 10.96 -0.56
N SER A 131 3.01 11.99 0.19
CA SER A 131 1.64 12.47 0.23
C SER A 131 1.56 13.98 0.16
N VAL A 132 0.44 14.45 -0.38
CA VAL A 132 0.13 15.86 -0.55
C VAL A 132 -1.33 16.09 -0.18
N SER A 133 -1.56 17.15 0.57
CA SER A 133 -2.88 17.64 0.92
C SER A 133 -3.02 19.08 0.46
N LEU A 134 -4.10 19.38 -0.25
CA LEU A 134 -4.49 20.74 -0.60
C LEU A 134 -5.25 21.32 0.58
N GLN A 135 -4.75 22.43 1.11
CA GLN A 135 -5.34 23.10 2.28
C GLN A 135 -5.76 24.52 1.95
N SER A 136 -6.71 25.05 2.73
CA SER A 136 -7.03 26.47 2.71
C SER A 136 -5.80 27.27 3.15
N SER A 137 -5.57 28.42 2.51
CA SER A 137 -4.36 29.25 2.58
C SER A 137 -3.99 29.81 3.98
N ASP A 138 -4.69 29.41 5.05
CA ASP A 138 -4.54 29.92 6.41
C ASP A 138 -3.44 29.21 7.22
N GLN A 139 -2.88 28.10 6.73
CA GLN A 139 -1.73 27.46 7.39
C GLN A 139 -0.42 28.13 6.96
N THR A 140 0.22 28.78 7.91
CA THR A 140 1.45 29.56 7.71
C THR A 140 2.65 28.98 8.45
N LEU A 141 2.44 27.93 9.26
CA LEU A 141 3.48 27.28 10.04
C LEU A 141 3.77 25.90 9.45
N ALA A 142 4.99 25.71 8.98
CA ALA A 142 5.44 24.40 8.53
C ALA A 142 5.41 23.43 9.72
N PRO A 143 4.81 22.24 9.58
CA PRO A 143 4.79 21.28 10.67
C PRO A 143 6.20 20.76 10.96
N GLU A 144 6.40 20.24 12.17
CA GLU A 144 7.69 19.68 12.57
C GLU A 144 8.01 18.43 11.74
N SER A 145 9.27 18.35 11.29
CA SER A 145 9.81 17.16 10.63
C SER A 145 10.71 16.43 11.62
N VAL A 146 10.73 15.10 11.57
CA VAL A 146 11.46 14.26 12.53
C VAL A 146 12.32 13.24 11.79
N LEU A 147 13.59 13.18 12.15
CA LEU A 147 14.51 12.10 11.79
C LEU A 147 14.71 11.21 13.01
N THR A 148 14.32 9.95 12.91
CA THR A 148 14.52 8.96 13.98
C THR A 148 15.70 8.05 13.65
N VAL A 149 16.71 8.05 14.50
CA VAL A 149 17.84 7.12 14.42
C VAL A 149 17.45 5.82 15.13
N GLN A 150 17.29 4.76 14.33
CA GLN A 150 16.94 3.44 14.81
C GLN A 150 18.17 2.68 15.29
N GLN A 151 19.28 2.75 14.55
CA GLN A 151 20.53 2.04 14.83
C GLN A 151 21.72 2.86 14.35
N GLY A 152 22.89 2.62 14.95
CA GLY A 152 24.15 3.27 14.58
C GLY A 152 24.29 4.72 15.06
N ALA A 153 25.51 5.25 14.97
CA ALA A 153 25.82 6.60 15.43
C ALA A 153 25.34 7.72 14.46
N CYS A 154 25.13 7.39 13.18
CA CYS A 154 24.66 8.29 12.11
C CYS A 154 25.36 9.67 12.04
N THR A 155 26.64 9.73 12.43
CA THR A 155 27.37 10.99 12.58
C THR A 155 27.57 11.74 11.27
N GLU A 156 27.83 11.02 10.18
CA GLU A 156 28.03 11.59 8.85
C GLU A 156 26.74 12.19 8.29
N LEU A 157 25.63 11.43 8.37
CA LEU A 157 24.31 11.90 8.00
C LEU A 157 23.91 13.17 8.77
N LEU A 158 24.07 13.16 10.09
CA LEU A 158 23.73 14.31 10.93
C LEU A 158 24.63 15.52 10.66
N ALA A 159 25.88 15.31 10.24
CA ALA A 159 26.76 16.39 9.80
C ALA A 159 26.34 16.96 8.44
N ALA A 160 25.95 16.09 7.50
CA ALA A 160 25.46 16.50 6.18
C ALA A 160 24.17 17.34 6.27
N LEU A 161 23.24 16.95 7.14
CA LEU A 161 22.02 17.72 7.38
C LEU A 161 22.34 19.11 7.96
N LYS A 162 23.15 19.16 9.03
CA LYS A 162 23.54 20.43 9.69
C LYS A 162 24.30 21.40 8.79
N THR A 163 25.14 20.89 7.88
CA THR A 163 25.93 21.72 6.96
C THR A 163 25.10 22.25 5.79
N GLY A 164 24.00 21.57 5.45
CA GLY A 164 23.15 21.89 4.30
C GLY A 164 21.98 22.85 4.56
N GLN A 165 21.86 23.46 5.76
CA GLN A 165 20.59 24.04 6.22
C GLN A 165 19.44 23.03 6.05
N ASP A 166 19.56 21.87 6.70
CA ASP A 166 18.58 20.77 6.93
C ASP A 166 17.49 20.51 5.85
N ALA A 167 16.64 21.49 5.55
CA ALA A 167 15.60 21.48 4.51
C ALA A 167 16.13 21.56 3.07
N ASP A 168 17.12 22.42 2.80
CA ASP A 168 17.61 22.71 1.44
C ASP A 168 18.36 21.51 0.81
N ALA A 169 18.88 20.62 1.65
CA ALA A 169 19.55 19.40 1.24
C ALA A 169 18.55 18.29 0.87
N LEU A 170 17.49 18.13 1.66
CA LEU A 170 16.51 17.04 1.53
C LEU A 170 15.40 17.35 0.53
N LEU A 171 14.97 18.60 0.43
CA LEU A 171 13.78 19.00 -0.30
C LEU A 171 14.10 20.03 -1.39
N PRO A 172 13.23 20.16 -2.41
CA PRO A 172 13.30 21.27 -3.35
C PRO A 172 13.18 22.61 -2.61
N ARG A 173 13.92 23.63 -3.05
CA ARG A 173 13.95 24.97 -2.43
C ARG A 173 12.60 25.68 -2.32
N GLN A 174 11.62 25.24 -3.10
CA GLN A 174 10.27 25.79 -3.09
C GLN A 174 9.48 25.28 -1.87
N VAL A 175 9.91 24.17 -1.27
CA VAL A 175 9.24 23.50 -0.15
C VAL A 175 9.82 24.01 1.16
N GLU A 176 8.97 24.53 2.03
CA GLU A 176 9.35 25.05 3.33
C GLU A 176 9.09 24.00 4.41
N THR A 177 10.09 23.67 5.21
CA THR A 177 9.92 22.85 6.42
C THR A 177 10.34 23.62 7.65
N SER A 178 9.78 23.20 8.79
CA SER A 178 10.39 23.55 10.08
C SER A 178 11.74 22.85 10.26
N ALA A 179 12.44 23.21 11.33
CA ALA A 179 13.67 22.51 11.71
C ALA A 179 13.41 21.01 11.85
N LEU A 180 14.37 20.21 11.38
CA LEU A 180 14.33 18.75 11.50
C LEU A 180 14.75 18.36 12.92
N ASP A 181 13.81 17.84 13.70
CA ASP A 181 14.12 17.28 15.01
C ASP A 181 14.76 15.90 14.86
N VAL A 182 15.72 15.58 15.74
CA VAL A 182 16.47 14.33 15.68
C VAL A 182 16.19 13.52 16.93
N ALA A 183 15.38 12.48 16.76
CA ALA A 183 15.09 11.50 17.80
C ALA A 183 16.07 10.33 17.72
N LYS A 184 16.49 9.80 18.87
CA LYS A 184 17.29 8.57 18.98
C LYS A 184 16.55 7.53 19.80
N THR A 185 16.47 6.30 19.31
CA THR A 185 15.90 5.19 20.06
C THR A 185 16.83 4.83 21.22
N GLN A 186 16.30 4.66 22.45
CA GLN A 186 17.11 4.49 23.68
C GLN A 186 18.05 3.26 23.68
N ASP A 187 17.74 2.26 22.86
CA ASP A 187 18.50 1.00 22.76
C ASP A 187 19.28 0.86 21.43
N ALA A 188 19.50 1.97 20.70
CA ALA A 188 20.22 1.94 19.44
C ALA A 188 21.69 1.51 19.67
N ASP A 189 22.11 0.39 19.06
CA ASP A 189 23.52 -0.03 19.04
C ASP A 189 24.34 0.98 18.23
N GLU A 190 25.18 1.76 18.92
CA GLU A 190 26.00 2.80 18.29
C GLU A 190 27.08 2.24 17.35
N ASN A 191 27.40 0.95 17.45
CA ASN A 191 28.39 0.28 16.59
C ASN A 191 27.78 -0.38 15.35
N ALA A 192 26.45 -0.39 15.24
CA ALA A 192 25.75 -0.92 14.07
C ALA A 192 25.77 0.07 12.90
N ASP A 193 25.39 -0.42 11.71
CA ASP A 193 25.18 0.43 10.54
C ASP A 193 24.11 1.49 10.84
N CYS A 194 24.26 2.68 10.26
CA CYS A 194 23.31 3.77 10.48
C CYS A 194 21.98 3.43 9.81
N VAL A 195 20.91 3.34 10.60
CA VAL A 195 19.55 3.10 10.12
C VAL A 195 18.64 4.21 10.62
N VAL A 196 17.92 4.86 9.70
CA VAL A 196 17.05 5.99 10.02
C VAL A 196 15.66 5.88 9.41
N ASP A 197 14.69 6.42 10.12
CA ASP A 197 13.34 6.71 9.63
C ASP A 197 13.18 8.21 9.50
N LEU A 198 12.56 8.66 8.41
CA LEU A 198 12.40 10.08 8.12
C LEU A 198 10.93 10.42 7.93
N GLU A 199 10.42 11.31 8.78
CA GLU A 199 9.10 11.92 8.66
C GLU A 199 9.27 13.40 8.30
N VAL A 200 8.84 13.77 7.10
CA VAL A 200 8.89 15.16 6.63
C VAL A 200 7.48 15.69 6.55
N ALA A 201 7.26 16.84 7.17
CA ALA A 201 6.05 17.61 7.02
C ALA A 201 6.42 19.02 6.55
N ALA A 202 5.87 19.44 5.43
CA ALA A 202 6.31 20.65 4.72
C ALA A 202 5.17 21.44 4.10
N LEU A 203 5.38 22.74 3.92
CA LEU A 203 4.55 23.61 3.10
C LEU A 203 5.12 23.71 1.70
N ALA A 204 4.25 23.70 0.70
CA ALA A 204 4.60 23.90 -0.70
C ALA A 204 3.84 25.11 -1.25
N PRO A 205 4.39 25.82 -2.26
CA PRO A 205 3.75 26.98 -2.83
C PRO A 205 2.44 26.57 -3.50
N SER A 206 1.54 27.54 -3.66
CA SER A 206 0.33 27.32 -4.45
C SER A 206 0.69 26.89 -5.87
N LEU A 207 0.02 25.85 -6.34
CA LEU A 207 0.19 25.31 -7.68
C LEU A 207 -0.88 25.88 -8.61
N GLU A 208 -0.53 26.08 -9.88
CA GLU A 208 -1.47 26.61 -10.88
C GLU A 208 -2.44 25.53 -11.35
N GLU A 209 -1.97 24.28 -11.42
CA GLU A 209 -2.77 23.12 -11.82
C GLU A 209 -2.59 21.94 -10.85
N ASP A 210 -3.66 21.19 -10.59
CA ASP A 210 -3.62 19.97 -9.76
C ASP A 210 -2.62 18.92 -10.29
N ALA A 211 -2.37 18.91 -11.61
CA ALA A 211 -1.42 17.99 -12.22
C ALA A 211 0.04 18.27 -11.85
N GLU A 212 0.39 19.49 -11.42
CA GLU A 212 1.73 19.88 -10.98
C GLU A 212 2.12 19.21 -9.66
N VAL A 213 1.13 18.81 -8.87
CA VAL A 213 1.31 18.08 -7.61
C VAL A 213 2.18 16.83 -7.80
N PHE A 214 1.95 16.08 -8.88
CA PHE A 214 2.71 14.87 -9.15
C PHE A 214 4.14 15.15 -9.60
N GLN A 215 4.39 16.31 -10.22
CA GLN A 215 5.74 16.75 -10.56
C GLN A 215 6.49 17.19 -9.30
N LEU A 216 5.82 17.87 -8.38
CA LEU A 216 6.38 18.24 -7.09
C LEU A 216 6.75 17.00 -6.26
N LEU A 217 5.84 16.04 -6.12
CA LEU A 217 6.11 14.78 -5.40
C LEU A 217 7.28 14.01 -6.03
N LYS A 218 7.36 13.99 -7.36
CA LYS A 218 8.49 13.40 -8.08
C LYS A 218 9.81 14.12 -7.80
N ALA A 219 9.82 15.46 -7.86
CA ALA A 219 11.01 16.25 -7.58
C ALA A 219 11.50 16.06 -6.14
N VAL A 220 10.58 15.91 -5.18
CA VAL A 220 10.91 15.56 -3.80
C VAL A 220 11.56 14.18 -3.70
N ASP A 221 10.96 13.14 -4.30
CA ASP A 221 11.56 11.79 -4.27
C ASP A 221 12.94 11.74 -4.95
N GLU A 222 13.10 12.40 -6.10
CA GLU A 222 14.39 12.48 -6.80
C GLU A 222 15.46 13.17 -5.94
N LYS A 223 15.10 14.28 -5.30
CA LYS A 223 16.01 15.06 -4.43
C LYS A 223 16.43 14.26 -3.20
N MET A 224 15.47 13.64 -2.52
CA MET A 224 15.73 12.81 -1.34
C MET A 224 16.55 11.58 -1.70
N THR A 225 16.20 10.91 -2.80
CA THR A 225 16.96 9.75 -3.28
C THR A 225 18.40 10.14 -3.58
N ALA A 226 18.63 11.25 -4.28
CA ALA A 226 19.98 11.75 -4.55
C ALA A 226 20.76 11.98 -3.25
N PHE A 227 20.16 12.67 -2.27
CA PHE A 227 20.80 12.92 -0.97
C PHE A 227 21.20 11.63 -0.25
N PHE A 228 20.28 10.66 -0.12
CA PHE A 228 20.58 9.41 0.59
C PHE A 228 21.51 8.48 -0.20
N THR A 229 21.54 8.55 -1.53
CA THR A 229 22.53 7.79 -2.33
C THR A 229 23.95 8.31 -2.16
N GLU A 230 24.13 9.58 -1.77
CA GLU A 230 25.45 10.14 -1.44
C GLU A 230 25.94 9.71 -0.04
N GLN A 231 25.05 9.19 0.82
CA GLN A 231 25.36 8.76 2.18
C GLN A 231 25.61 7.24 2.24
N GLU A 232 26.79 6.80 1.81
CA GLU A 232 27.14 5.37 1.68
C GLU A 232 26.98 4.54 2.98
N SER A 233 27.06 5.17 4.15
CA SER A 233 26.96 4.51 5.46
C SER A 233 25.55 4.49 6.05
N THR A 234 24.55 5.05 5.36
CA THR A 234 23.18 5.22 5.86
C THR A 234 22.17 4.35 5.11
N THR A 235 21.42 3.54 5.86
CA THR A 235 20.26 2.81 5.37
C THR A 235 18.98 3.54 5.78
N LEU A 236 18.19 3.92 4.79
CA LEU A 236 16.88 4.53 4.99
C LEU A 236 15.83 3.40 5.16
N ALA A 237 15.31 3.23 6.37
CA ALA A 237 14.36 2.17 6.69
C ALA A 237 12.94 2.53 6.21
N SER A 238 12.52 3.77 6.41
CA SER A 238 11.26 4.28 5.89
C SER A 238 11.31 5.80 5.69
N VAL A 239 10.43 6.28 4.81
CA VAL A 239 10.23 7.71 4.57
C VAL A 239 8.75 8.00 4.49
N ASN A 240 8.29 9.00 5.21
CA ASN A 240 6.95 9.53 5.07
C ASN A 240 7.01 11.03 4.83
N VAL A 241 6.66 11.48 3.62
CA VAL A 241 6.58 12.91 3.29
C VAL A 241 5.12 13.34 3.21
N GLN A 242 4.81 14.45 3.88
CA GLN A 242 3.51 15.09 3.88
C GLN A 242 3.66 16.55 3.46
N LEU A 243 3.28 16.84 2.21
CA LEU A 243 3.26 18.19 1.68
C LEU A 243 1.88 18.82 1.88
N GLN A 244 1.86 20.06 2.34
CA GLN A 244 0.66 20.88 2.43
C GLN A 244 0.78 21.98 1.39
N VAL A 245 -0.10 21.93 0.39
CA VAL A 245 -0.13 22.91 -0.70
C VAL A 245 -1.28 23.88 -0.42
N ALA A 246 -0.98 25.18 -0.41
CA ALA A 246 -2.03 26.19 -0.35
C ALA A 246 -2.84 26.17 -1.65
N ALA A 247 -4.15 25.93 -1.56
CA ALA A 247 -5.02 26.00 -2.74
C ALA A 247 -5.10 27.46 -3.25
N GLN A 248 -4.89 27.69 -4.55
CA GLN A 248 -5.05 29.01 -5.16
C GLN A 248 -6.52 29.23 -5.56
N GLY A 249 -7.13 30.33 -5.09
CA GLY A 249 -8.23 30.98 -5.83
C GLY A 249 -9.57 30.23 -6.00
N HIS A 250 -10.10 29.56 -4.97
CA HIS A 250 -11.55 29.29 -4.88
C HIS A 250 -12.16 30.12 -3.74
N GLU A 251 -12.25 31.44 -3.96
CA GLU A 251 -13.08 32.35 -3.15
C GLU A 251 -14.59 32.15 -3.39
N THR A 252 -15.01 31.22 -4.25
CA THR A 252 -16.40 30.76 -4.31
C THR A 252 -16.62 29.63 -3.34
N GLU A 253 -16.93 29.96 -2.08
CA GLU A 253 -17.80 29.23 -1.14
C GLU A 253 -17.76 27.67 -1.07
N THR A 254 -16.74 27.01 -1.59
CA THR A 254 -16.51 25.60 -1.34
C THR A 254 -15.85 25.51 0.01
N LYS A 255 -16.68 25.30 1.05
CA LYS A 255 -16.26 24.72 2.33
C LYS A 255 -15.46 23.45 2.03
N THR A 256 -14.14 23.59 1.86
CA THR A 256 -13.18 22.52 2.08
C THR A 256 -13.25 22.22 3.57
N GLN A 257 -14.23 21.38 3.95
CA GLN A 257 -14.27 20.80 5.26
C GLN A 257 -12.99 19.97 5.42
N ILE A 258 -12.16 20.48 6.31
CA ILE A 258 -10.98 19.84 6.84
C ILE A 258 -11.34 18.38 7.17
N LEU A 259 -10.81 17.42 6.41
CA LEU A 259 -10.66 16.04 6.89
C LEU A 259 -9.54 16.06 7.95
N ALA A 260 -9.87 16.63 9.12
CA ALA A 260 -8.97 16.74 10.25
C ALA A 260 -8.83 15.35 10.88
N VAL A 261 -7.73 14.66 10.59
CA VAL A 261 -7.05 13.92 11.65
C VAL A 261 -6.40 15.00 12.52
N LYS A 262 -7.00 15.28 13.67
CA LYS A 262 -6.53 16.28 14.63
C LYS A 262 -5.65 15.60 15.69
N PRO A 263 -4.32 15.76 15.67
CA PRO A 263 -3.54 15.81 16.89
C PRO A 263 -3.40 17.28 17.29
N GLY A 264 -3.56 17.59 18.57
CA GLY A 264 -3.21 18.90 19.13
C GLY A 264 -4.39 19.82 19.42
N VAL A 265 -4.42 20.24 20.68
CA VAL A 265 -5.49 20.95 21.38
C VAL A 265 -5.17 22.44 21.43
N GLU A 266 -6.15 23.30 21.13
CA GLU A 266 -6.38 24.50 21.94
C GLU A 266 -7.87 24.65 22.20
N THR A 267 -8.15 25.04 23.44
CA THR A 267 -9.40 24.94 24.18
C THR A 267 -10.46 25.90 23.67
N ASN A 268 -11.52 25.37 23.07
CA ASN A 268 -12.85 25.95 23.14
C ASN A 268 -13.82 24.84 23.49
N ASN A 269 -14.60 25.08 24.55
CA ASN A 269 -15.54 24.15 25.18
C ASN A 269 -16.48 23.49 24.15
N LEU A 270 -16.05 22.37 23.59
CA LEU A 270 -16.91 21.37 22.98
C LEU A 270 -17.34 20.44 24.11
N THR A 271 -18.61 20.56 24.50
CA THR A 271 -19.24 19.62 25.42
C THR A 271 -19.28 18.26 24.73
N PHE A 272 -18.28 17.44 25.03
CA PHE A 272 -18.21 16.05 24.60
C PHE A 272 -19.35 15.30 25.31
N ASN A 273 -20.38 14.91 24.58
CA ASN A 273 -21.31 13.88 25.06
C ASN A 273 -20.56 12.55 25.00
N ALA A 274 -19.79 12.27 26.06
CA ALA A 274 -19.27 10.93 26.29
C ALA A 274 -20.47 9.97 26.36
N PRO A 275 -20.42 8.80 25.69
CA PRO A 275 -21.45 7.78 25.86
C PRO A 275 -21.58 7.48 27.35
N THR A 276 -22.81 7.45 27.85
CA THR A 276 -23.06 7.19 29.26
C THR A 276 -22.53 5.80 29.62
N TYR A 277 -22.18 5.61 30.89
CA TYR A 277 -21.53 4.40 31.42
C TYR A 277 -22.24 3.09 31.02
N GLU A 278 -23.55 3.15 30.72
CA GLU A 278 -24.36 2.01 30.27
C GLU A 278 -24.14 1.64 28.79
N GLU A 279 -23.90 2.61 27.90
CA GLU A 279 -23.64 2.36 26.48
C GLU A 279 -22.22 1.79 26.25
N ALA A 280 -21.23 2.29 27.00
CA ALA A 280 -19.86 1.77 26.94
C ALA A 280 -19.78 0.30 27.41
N LEU A 281 -20.54 -0.06 28.46
CA LEU A 281 -20.62 -1.43 28.96
C LEU A 281 -21.26 -2.38 27.92
N GLY A 282 -22.26 -1.90 27.18
CA GLY A 282 -22.87 -2.65 26.08
C GLY A 282 -21.88 -2.95 24.95
N ILE A 283 -21.03 -1.98 24.57
CA ILE A 283 -20.00 -2.16 23.55
C ILE A 283 -18.94 -3.17 24.02
N PHE A 284 -18.46 -3.08 25.27
CA PHE A 284 -17.49 -4.04 25.80
C PHE A 284 -18.07 -5.46 25.92
N ALA A 285 -19.37 -5.60 26.24
CA ALA A 285 -20.04 -6.89 26.26
C ALA A 285 -20.11 -7.53 24.87
N LEU A 286 -20.40 -6.75 23.82
CA LEU A 286 -20.43 -7.23 22.44
C LEU A 286 -19.04 -7.65 21.95
N VAL A 287 -18.00 -6.87 22.25
CA VAL A 287 -16.61 -7.24 21.92
C VAL A 287 -16.18 -8.51 22.65
N GLY A 288 -16.53 -8.65 23.94
CA GLY A 288 -16.28 -9.86 24.71
C GLY A 288 -16.95 -11.10 24.11
N MET A 289 -18.21 -10.98 23.67
CA MET A 289 -18.94 -12.08 23.03
C MET A 289 -18.31 -12.49 21.69
N LEU A 290 -17.82 -11.52 20.92
CA LEU A 290 -17.16 -11.75 19.62
C LEU A 290 -15.83 -12.50 19.80
N LEU A 291 -15.06 -12.16 20.84
CA LEU A 291 -13.84 -12.89 21.21
C LEU A 291 -14.12 -14.34 21.62
N VAL A 292 -15.20 -14.59 22.38
CA VAL A 292 -15.61 -15.95 22.76
C VAL A 292 -16.03 -16.77 21.54
N MET A 293 -16.78 -16.18 20.59
CA MET A 293 -17.13 -16.86 19.35
C MET A 293 -15.89 -17.22 18.51
N MET A 294 -14.93 -16.30 18.39
CA MET A 294 -13.66 -16.57 17.69
C MET A 294 -12.89 -17.71 18.35
N MET A 295 -12.84 -17.75 19.68
CA MET A 295 -12.22 -18.85 20.43
C MET A 295 -12.94 -20.19 20.18
N GLY A 296 -14.28 -20.17 20.09
CA GLY A 296 -15.09 -21.33 19.73
C GLY A 296 -14.77 -21.88 18.34
N VAL A 297 -14.59 -21.00 17.35
CA VAL A 297 -14.19 -21.38 15.98
C VAL A 297 -12.78 -21.97 15.97
N VAL A 298 -11.83 -21.40 16.73
CA VAL A 298 -10.47 -21.93 16.85
C VAL A 298 -10.47 -23.33 17.47
N ILE A 299 -11.28 -23.57 18.50
CA ILE A 299 -11.39 -24.89 19.15
C ILE A 299 -12.03 -25.90 18.18
N GLN A 300 -13.09 -25.53 17.45
CA GLN A 300 -13.70 -26.39 16.45
C GLN A 300 -12.72 -26.73 15.32
N LYS A 301 -11.98 -25.74 14.82
CA LYS A 301 -10.92 -25.95 13.82
C LYS A 301 -9.84 -26.88 14.34
N LYS A 302 -9.33 -26.66 15.56
CA LYS A 302 -8.29 -27.50 16.17
C LYS A 302 -8.75 -28.95 16.34
N ARG A 303 -10.02 -29.17 16.72
CA ARG A 303 -10.60 -30.51 16.86
C ARG A 303 -10.74 -31.21 15.49
N ASN A 304 -11.10 -30.47 14.45
CA ASN A 304 -11.18 -30.99 13.10
C ASN A 304 -9.78 -31.34 12.54
N ASP A 305 -8.80 -30.48 12.77
CA ASP A 305 -7.41 -30.70 12.36
C ASP A 305 -6.81 -31.93 13.08
N GLN A 306 -7.10 -32.13 14.36
CA GLN A 306 -6.71 -33.35 15.09
C GLN A 306 -7.35 -34.61 14.50
N CYS A 307 -8.66 -34.59 14.23
CA CYS A 307 -9.34 -35.75 13.64
C CYS A 307 -8.81 -36.08 12.24
N SER A 308 -8.43 -35.06 11.45
CA SER A 308 -7.79 -35.26 10.15
C SER A 308 -6.43 -35.94 10.29
N ARG A 309 -5.58 -35.49 11.22
CA ARG A 309 -4.26 -36.09 11.49
C ARG A 309 -4.37 -37.55 11.93
N GLU A 310 -5.32 -37.86 12.81
CA GLU A 310 -5.55 -39.24 13.24
C GLU A 310 -5.97 -40.17 12.09
N ARG A 311 -6.79 -39.68 11.15
CA ARG A 311 -7.15 -40.45 9.95
C ARG A 311 -5.96 -40.66 9.04
N TYR A 312 -5.12 -39.63 8.84
CA TYR A 312 -3.88 -39.75 8.08
C TYR A 312 -2.91 -40.75 8.70
N ASP A 313 -2.72 -40.72 10.03
CA ASP A 313 -1.82 -41.66 10.72
C ASP A 313 -2.33 -43.10 10.67
N ARG A 314 -3.64 -43.32 10.82
CA ARG A 314 -4.24 -44.66 10.67
C ARG A 314 -4.10 -45.18 9.23
N ALA A 315 -4.32 -44.32 8.22
CA ALA A 315 -4.13 -44.70 6.82
C ALA A 315 -2.65 -44.99 6.50
N SER A 316 -1.73 -44.20 7.02
CA SER A 316 -0.28 -44.39 6.88
C SER A 316 0.18 -45.71 7.51
N ARG A 317 -0.26 -46.01 8.73
CA ARG A 317 0.02 -47.31 9.40
C ARG A 317 -0.58 -48.49 8.64
N ALA A 318 -1.82 -48.38 8.14
CA ALA A 318 -2.44 -49.42 7.32
C ALA A 318 -1.68 -49.66 6.00
N ALA A 319 -1.18 -48.60 5.36
CA ALA A 319 -0.37 -48.68 4.16
C ALA A 319 1.02 -49.30 4.41
N GLN A 320 1.64 -49.00 5.56
CA GLN A 320 2.88 -49.66 5.98
C GLN A 320 2.68 -51.16 6.25
N ILE A 321 1.59 -51.55 6.93
CA ILE A 321 1.27 -52.97 7.17
C ILE A 321 1.08 -53.72 5.84
N ARG A 322 0.38 -53.13 4.86
CA ARG A 322 0.25 -53.73 3.52
C ARG A 322 1.59 -53.86 2.78
N ARG A 323 2.49 -52.88 2.91
CA ARG A 323 3.84 -52.97 2.29
C ARG A 323 4.73 -54.03 2.95
N VAL A 324 4.59 -54.27 4.26
CA VAL A 324 5.35 -55.31 4.97
C VAL A 324 4.77 -56.70 4.69
N SER A 325 3.43 -56.84 4.58
CA SER A 325 2.81 -58.13 4.25
C SER A 325 3.16 -58.62 2.84
N ILE A 326 3.29 -57.72 1.86
CA ILE A 326 3.71 -58.06 0.48
C ILE A 326 5.18 -58.52 0.43
N ARG A 327 6.05 -58.02 1.32
CA ARG A 327 7.44 -58.47 1.42
C ARG A 327 7.61 -59.77 2.21
N MET A 328 6.71 -60.10 3.13
CA MET A 328 6.74 -61.38 3.85
C MET A 328 6.07 -62.53 3.09
N SER A 329 5.04 -62.27 2.27
CA SER A 329 4.44 -63.32 1.43
C SER A 329 5.29 -63.75 0.24
N GLN A 330 6.36 -63.00 -0.08
CA GLN A 330 7.35 -63.41 -1.10
C GLN A 330 8.39 -64.41 -0.56
N TYR A 331 8.43 -64.69 0.74
CA TYR A 331 9.38 -65.64 1.33
C TYR A 331 8.79 -67.03 1.60
N ASP A 332 7.47 -67.21 1.48
CA ASP A 332 6.79 -68.51 1.64
C ASP A 332 6.46 -69.20 0.30
N GLN A 333 6.84 -68.60 -0.84
CA GLN A 333 6.45 -69.09 -2.17
C GLN A 333 7.62 -69.65 -3.00
N ASP A 334 8.81 -69.78 -2.41
CA ASP A 334 10.03 -70.27 -3.09
C ASP A 334 10.57 -71.61 -2.52
N VAL A 335 9.78 -72.35 -1.74
CA VAL A 335 10.15 -73.70 -1.29
C VAL A 335 8.94 -74.63 -1.45
N ASP A 336 9.14 -75.71 -2.21
CA ASP A 336 8.21 -76.80 -2.55
C ASP A 336 7.33 -76.61 -3.80
N ASP A 337 7.92 -76.81 -4.98
CA ASP A 337 7.23 -77.52 -6.07
C ASP A 337 8.21 -78.43 -6.84
N HIS A 338 8.46 -79.61 -6.25
CA HIS A 338 9.13 -80.75 -6.87
C HIS A 338 8.16 -81.95 -6.86
N GLY A 339 7.61 -82.31 -8.02
CA GLY A 339 6.83 -83.54 -8.25
C GLY A 339 5.43 -83.47 -7.64
N GLU A 340 4.35 -83.84 -8.33
CA GLU A 340 4.15 -85.12 -9.00
C GLU A 340 3.17 -84.95 -10.17
N GLU A 341 3.43 -85.70 -11.23
CA GLU A 341 2.44 -86.08 -12.24
C GLU A 341 1.26 -86.78 -11.54
N ASP A 342 0.01 -86.44 -11.86
CA ASP A 342 -0.88 -87.52 -12.29
C ASP A 342 -2.17 -87.06 -13.01
N SER A 343 -2.46 -87.88 -14.01
CA SER A 343 -3.63 -88.05 -14.85
C SER A 343 -4.98 -87.92 -14.14
N LEU A 344 -5.95 -87.25 -14.77
CA LEU A 344 -7.36 -87.70 -14.77
C LEU A 344 -8.09 -87.24 -16.04
N LEU A 345 -8.33 -88.25 -16.90
CA LEU A 345 -9.58 -88.57 -17.62
C LEU A 345 -10.64 -87.47 -17.81
#